data_AF-A0A323TY26-F1
#
_entry.id   AF-A0A323TY26-F1
#
_cell.length_a   1.000
_cell.length_b   1.000
_cell.length_c   1.000
_cell.angle_alpha   90.00
_cell.angle_beta   90.00
_cell.angle_gamma   90.00
#
_symmetry.space_group_name_H-M   'P 1'
#
loop_
_entity.id
_entity.type
_entity.pdbx_description
1 polymer ?
#
loop_
_entity_poly.entity_id
_entity_poly.type
_entity_poly.pdbx_seq_one_letter_code
_entity_poly.pdbx_strand_id
1 'polypeptide(L)'
;MKKVLLILMFVVSMVSFSNKVIVSMGEDNVRDDAHPTTWVILNNQTKKYTLVKITETPHGGLFGYEVGDEVTDEIFKLPIIGFSNKYPEGYNTGIKAAVYLKYKGRKYKEIDYNTLMNVLNAIGYRQY
;
A
#
# COMPACT_ATOMS: atom_id res chain seq x y z
N MET A 1 13.62 41.80 -1.33
CA MET A 1 14.19 40.61 -1.99
C MET A 1 14.61 39.50 -1.01
N LYS A 2 15.21 39.78 0.15
CA LYS A 2 15.65 38.74 1.11
C LYS A 2 14.52 37.90 1.74
N LYS A 3 13.32 38.48 1.94
CA LYS A 3 12.19 37.79 2.59
C LYS A 3 11.52 36.72 1.71
N VAL A 4 11.49 36.93 0.38
CA VAL A 4 10.87 35.99 -0.57
C VAL A 4 11.72 34.73 -0.73
N LEU A 5 13.06 34.87 -0.74
CA LEU A 5 13.99 33.73 -0.85
C LEU A 5 13.91 32.79 0.37
N LEU A 6 13.72 33.36 1.56
CA LEU A 6 13.57 32.61 2.82
C LEU A 6 12.27 31.79 2.86
N ILE A 7 11.18 32.37 2.37
CA ILE A 7 9.89 31.66 2.25
C ILE A 7 10.01 30.56 1.19
N LEU A 8 10.70 30.82 0.08
CA LEU A 8 10.94 29.81 -0.95
C LEU A 8 11.76 28.62 -0.44
N MET A 9 12.81 28.87 0.36
CA MET A 9 13.59 27.80 1.01
C MET A 9 12.78 26.97 2.00
N PHE A 10 11.83 27.59 2.71
CA PHE A 10 10.91 26.90 3.63
C PHE A 10 9.83 26.07 2.91
N VAL A 11 9.41 26.51 1.72
CA VAL A 11 8.44 25.78 0.88
C VAL A 11 9.12 24.63 0.12
N VAL A 12 10.38 24.81 -0.31
CA VAL A 12 11.15 23.76 -1.00
C VAL A 12 11.64 22.68 -0.03
N SER A 13 11.88 22.99 1.26
CA SER A 13 12.22 21.97 2.27
C SER A 13 11.06 21.04 2.65
N MET A 14 9.84 21.38 2.23
CA MET A 14 8.62 20.59 2.43
C MET A 14 8.17 19.81 1.19
N VAL A 15 8.99 19.72 0.14
CA VAL A 15 8.76 18.75 -0.94
C VAL A 15 9.45 17.45 -0.55
N SER A 16 9.01 16.84 0.54
CA SER A 16 9.46 15.49 0.87
C SER A 16 8.72 14.53 -0.05
N PHE A 17 9.42 14.08 -1.09
CA PHE A 17 9.03 12.92 -1.87
C PHE A 17 8.59 11.82 -0.89
N SER A 18 7.38 11.33 -1.07
CA SER A 18 6.75 10.33 -0.20
C SER A 18 7.54 9.02 -0.30
N ASN A 19 8.61 8.88 0.50
CA ASN A 19 9.38 7.64 0.64
C ASN A 19 8.59 6.63 1.48
N LYS A 20 7.43 6.21 0.98
CA LYS A 20 6.71 5.07 1.55
C LYS A 20 7.35 3.81 0.98
N VAL A 21 7.76 2.91 1.85
CA VAL A 21 8.50 1.70 1.47
C VAL A 21 7.74 0.48 1.96
N ILE A 22 7.69 -0.57 1.13
CA ILE A 22 7.19 -1.88 1.55
C ILE A 22 8.24 -2.49 2.49
N VAL A 23 7.89 -2.70 3.76
CA VAL A 23 8.83 -3.23 4.77
C VAL A 23 8.54 -4.67 5.15
N SER A 24 7.36 -5.19 4.79
CA SER A 24 7.02 -6.60 4.97
C SER A 24 5.85 -6.97 4.05
N MET A 25 5.84 -8.21 3.60
CA MET A 25 4.77 -8.82 2.80
C MET A 25 4.44 -10.19 3.39
N GLY A 26 3.17 -10.57 3.38
CA GLY A 26 2.74 -11.82 3.99
C GLY A 26 1.25 -12.05 3.87
N GLU A 27 0.77 -13.09 4.54
CA GLU A 27 -0.65 -13.46 4.58
C GLU A 27 -1.25 -13.17 5.95
N ASP A 28 -2.57 -13.10 6.02
CA ASP A 28 -3.33 -12.92 7.25
C ASP A 28 -4.71 -13.58 7.15
N ASN A 29 -5.41 -13.66 8.27
CA ASN A 29 -6.72 -14.31 8.37
C ASN A 29 -7.92 -13.37 8.11
N VAL A 30 -7.70 -12.12 7.68
CA VAL A 30 -8.80 -11.22 7.30
C VAL A 30 -9.34 -11.65 5.95
N ARG A 31 -10.61 -12.08 5.96
CA ARG A 31 -11.32 -12.53 4.76
C ARG A 31 -11.46 -11.40 3.74
N ASP A 32 -10.67 -11.52 2.67
CA ASP A 32 -10.74 -10.71 1.46
C ASP A 32 -10.19 -11.55 0.30
N ASP A 33 -11.05 -12.36 -0.30
CA ASP A 33 -10.66 -13.36 -1.30
C ASP A 33 -10.04 -12.71 -2.56
N ALA A 34 -10.33 -11.43 -2.80
CA ALA A 34 -9.78 -10.67 -3.91
C ALA A 34 -8.39 -10.10 -3.62
N HIS A 35 -7.95 -10.08 -2.36
CA HIS A 35 -6.70 -9.46 -1.93
C HIS A 35 -6.00 -10.34 -0.86
N PRO A 36 -5.47 -11.51 -1.24
CA PRO A 36 -4.94 -12.49 -0.29
C PRO A 36 -3.76 -11.95 0.53
N THR A 37 -2.89 -11.17 -0.09
CA THR A 37 -1.64 -10.70 0.51
C THR A 37 -1.84 -9.40 1.29
N THR A 38 -1.13 -9.25 2.41
CA THR A 38 -0.98 -8.00 3.15
C THR A 38 0.44 -7.46 3.01
N TRP A 39 0.53 -6.17 2.69
CA TRP A 39 1.76 -5.39 2.77
C TRP A 39 1.75 -4.48 4.00
N VAL A 40 2.91 -4.39 4.64
CA VAL A 40 3.22 -3.39 5.64
C VAL A 40 4.03 -2.30 4.97
N ILE A 41 3.48 -1.09 4.90
CA ILE A 41 4.12 0.06 4.26
C ILE A 41 4.54 1.07 5.32
N LEU A 42 5.83 1.38 5.39
CA LEU A 42 6.39 2.40 6.27
C LEU A 42 6.47 3.73 5.53
N ASN A 43 5.86 4.78 6.09
CA ASN A 43 6.13 6.14 5.68
C ASN A 43 7.41 6.64 6.38
N ASN A 44 8.50 6.82 5.62
CA ASN A 44 9.78 7.21 6.19
C ASN A 44 9.82 8.61 6.81
N GLN A 45 8.87 9.49 6.46
CA GLN A 45 8.78 10.85 6.99
C GLN A 45 8.10 10.84 8.36
N THR A 46 6.95 10.18 8.47
CA THR A 46 6.15 10.16 9.70
C THR A 46 6.56 9.03 10.65
N LYS A 47 7.34 8.06 10.17
CA LYS A 47 7.68 6.80 10.86
C LYS A 47 6.44 5.99 11.27
N LYS A 48 5.37 6.11 10.48
CA LYS A 48 4.11 5.41 10.69
C LYS A 48 3.87 4.36 9.62
N TYR A 49 3.03 3.40 9.96
CA TYR A 49 2.78 2.22 9.15
C TYR A 49 1.37 2.27 8.55
N THR A 50 1.21 1.66 7.40
CA THR A 50 -0.09 1.45 6.74
C THR A 50 -0.17 0.00 6.30
N LEU A 51 -1.31 -0.64 6.59
CA LEU A 51 -1.60 -2.00 6.14
C LEU A 51 -2.47 -1.97 4.89
N VAL A 52 -2.04 -2.69 3.87
CA VAL A 52 -2.67 -2.73 2.55
C VAL A 52 -2.87 -4.17 2.13
N LYS A 53 -4.08 -4.54 1.72
CA LYS A 53 -4.39 -5.81 1.09
C LYS A 53 -4.20 -5.69 -0.41
N ILE A 54 -3.57 -6.69 -1.01
CA ILE A 54 -3.10 -6.67 -2.41
C ILE A 54 -3.66 -7.87 -3.16
N THR A 55 -4.12 -7.64 -4.39
CA THR A 55 -4.48 -8.74 -5.29
C THR A 55 -3.20 -9.35 -5.87
N GLU A 56 -3.02 -10.64 -5.65
CA GLU A 56 -1.92 -11.41 -6.23
C GLU A 56 -2.28 -11.84 -7.66
N THR A 57 -1.72 -11.16 -8.66
CA THR A 57 -1.90 -11.52 -10.05
C THR A 57 -0.68 -11.13 -10.89
N PRO A 58 -0.23 -12.01 -11.82
CA PRO A 58 0.84 -11.68 -12.76
C PRO A 58 0.44 -10.61 -13.80
N HIS A 59 -0.84 -10.25 -13.83
CA HIS A 59 -1.40 -9.26 -14.76
C HIS A 59 -1.92 -8.00 -14.05
N GLY A 60 -1.59 -7.83 -12.77
CA GLY A 60 -1.94 -6.65 -11.99
C GLY A 60 -0.85 -5.59 -12.04
N GLY A 61 -1.24 -4.33 -11.86
CA GLY A 61 -0.29 -3.20 -11.84
C GLY A 61 0.72 -3.20 -10.68
N LEU A 62 0.64 -4.17 -9.77
CA LEU A 62 1.54 -4.32 -8.62
C LEU A 62 2.43 -5.57 -8.71
N PHE A 63 2.42 -6.25 -9.86
CA PHE A 63 3.36 -7.33 -10.12
C PHE A 63 4.81 -6.81 -10.13
N GLY A 64 5.71 -7.52 -9.46
CA GLY A 64 7.13 -7.19 -9.38
C GLY A 64 7.53 -6.22 -8.27
N TYR A 65 6.58 -5.75 -7.44
CA TYR A 65 6.91 -5.01 -6.22
C TYR A 65 7.31 -5.98 -5.10
N GLU A 66 8.40 -5.66 -4.41
CA GLU A 66 8.99 -6.46 -3.34
C GLU A 66 9.28 -5.62 -2.07
N VAL A 67 9.70 -6.30 -1.00
CA VAL A 67 10.17 -5.62 0.22
C VAL A 67 11.40 -4.77 -0.11
N GLY A 68 11.35 -3.49 0.24
CA GLY A 68 12.38 -2.49 -0.07
C GLY A 68 11.95 -1.49 -1.15
N ASP A 69 10.93 -1.82 -1.94
CA ASP A 69 10.47 -0.93 -3.00
C ASP A 69 9.70 0.28 -2.46
N GLU A 70 9.89 1.41 -3.13
CA GLU A 70 9.12 2.63 -2.90
C GLU A 70 7.76 2.56 -3.58
N VAL A 71 6.74 3.01 -2.87
CA VAL A 71 5.35 3.03 -3.34
C VAL A 71 4.73 4.39 -3.15
N THR A 72 3.79 4.74 -4.02
CA THR A 72 2.97 5.95 -3.89
C THR A 72 1.51 5.58 -3.65
N ASP A 73 0.65 6.55 -3.38
CA ASP A 73 -0.79 6.30 -3.25
C ASP A 73 -1.45 5.93 -4.61
N GLU A 74 -0.70 5.91 -5.71
CA GLU A 74 -1.20 5.46 -7.01
C GLU A 74 -1.53 3.97 -7.05
N ILE A 75 -0.93 3.16 -6.18
CA ILE A 75 -1.22 1.73 -6.07
C ILE A 75 -2.72 1.44 -5.86
N PHE A 76 -3.43 2.35 -5.16
CA PHE A 76 -4.88 2.23 -4.88
C PHE A 76 -5.78 2.56 -6.08
N LYS A 77 -5.21 3.08 -7.17
CA LYS A 77 -5.92 3.43 -8.41
C LYS A 77 -5.74 2.36 -9.49
N LEU A 78 -4.75 1.48 -9.34
CA LEU A 78 -4.43 0.47 -10.34
C LEU A 78 -5.54 -0.59 -10.39
N PRO A 79 -6.16 -0.84 -11.56
CA PRO A 79 -7.12 -1.92 -11.72
C PRO A 79 -6.42 -3.25 -11.94
N ILE A 80 -7.16 -4.34 -11.76
CA ILE A 80 -6.76 -5.66 -12.21
C ILE A 80 -7.36 -5.95 -13.58
N ILE A 81 -6.49 -6.31 -14.53
CA ILE A 81 -6.88 -6.70 -15.88
C ILE A 81 -7.05 -8.23 -15.92
N GLY A 82 -8.26 -8.68 -16.27
CA GLY A 82 -8.59 -10.09 -16.45
C GLY A 82 -8.58 -10.47 -17.92
N PHE A 83 -8.39 -11.75 -18.22
CA PHE A 83 -8.38 -12.30 -19.57
C PHE A 83 -9.33 -13.49 -19.68
N SER A 84 -9.99 -13.65 -20.83
CA SER A 84 -10.87 -14.78 -21.10
C SER A 84 -10.99 -15.05 -22.59
N ASN A 85 -11.54 -16.19 -22.99
CA ASN A 85 -11.78 -16.47 -24.43
C ASN A 85 -12.67 -15.42 -25.12
N LYS A 86 -13.54 -14.74 -24.36
CA LYS A 86 -14.39 -13.66 -24.88
C LYS A 86 -13.67 -12.31 -24.98
N TYR A 87 -12.64 -12.11 -24.14
CA TYR A 87 -11.86 -10.88 -24.02
C TYR A 87 -10.37 -11.23 -23.97
N PRO A 88 -9.79 -11.73 -25.08
CA PRO A 88 -8.36 -12.09 -25.15
C PRO A 88 -7.45 -10.87 -25.04
N GLU A 89 -7.92 -9.68 -25.40
CA GLU A 89 -7.23 -8.39 -25.26
C GLU A 89 -7.18 -7.87 -23.81
N GLY A 90 -7.93 -8.50 -22.91
CA GLY A 90 -8.05 -8.12 -21.52
C GLY A 90 -9.21 -7.16 -21.25
N TYR A 91 -9.78 -7.25 -20.05
CA TYR A 91 -10.86 -6.39 -19.59
C TYR A 91 -10.63 -5.94 -18.15
N ASN A 92 -11.13 -4.77 -17.80
CA ASN A 92 -11.09 -4.29 -16.42
C ASN A 92 -12.07 -5.11 -15.57
N THR A 93 -11.55 -5.81 -14.57
CA THR A 93 -12.36 -6.67 -13.67
C THR A 93 -13.20 -5.88 -12.67
N GLY A 94 -12.94 -4.57 -12.51
CA GLY A 94 -13.51 -3.74 -11.45
C GLY A 94 -12.84 -3.94 -10.08
N ILE A 95 -11.91 -4.88 -9.97
CA ILE A 95 -11.13 -5.14 -8.75
C ILE A 95 -9.93 -4.19 -8.73
N LYS A 96 -9.65 -3.62 -7.56
CA LYS A 96 -8.48 -2.76 -7.35
C LYS A 96 -7.28 -3.62 -6.98
N ALA A 97 -6.10 -3.23 -7.42
CA ALA A 97 -4.87 -3.95 -7.06
C ALA A 97 -4.53 -3.82 -5.57
N ALA A 98 -4.89 -2.70 -4.95
CA ALA A 98 -4.63 -2.42 -3.54
C ALA A 98 -5.85 -1.80 -2.84
N VAL A 99 -6.10 -2.25 -1.61
CA VAL A 99 -7.09 -1.67 -0.69
C VAL A 99 -6.53 -1.57 0.71
N TYR A 100 -6.97 -0.59 1.50
CA TYR A 100 -6.57 -0.52 2.90
C TYR A 100 -7.11 -1.74 3.66
N LEU A 101 -6.26 -2.36 4.47
CA LEU A 101 -6.70 -3.43 5.37
C LEU A 101 -7.76 -2.87 6.32
N LYS A 102 -8.94 -3.49 6.30
CA LYS A 102 -10.06 -3.18 7.18
C LYS A 102 -10.31 -4.34 8.13
N TYR A 103 -10.11 -4.13 9.42
CA TYR A 103 -10.36 -5.11 10.46
C TYR A 103 -11.11 -4.46 11.62
N LYS A 104 -12.12 -5.16 12.17
CA LYS A 104 -13.02 -4.64 13.22
C LYS A 104 -13.60 -3.25 12.91
N GLY A 105 -14.00 -3.03 11.66
CA GLY A 105 -14.60 -1.76 11.22
C GLY A 105 -13.60 -0.61 10.99
N ARG A 106 -12.31 -0.77 11.32
CA ARG A 106 -11.28 0.26 11.20
C ARG A 106 -10.33 -0.01 10.03
N LYS A 107 -9.90 1.06 9.36
CA LYS A 107 -8.77 1.06 8.42
C LYS A 107 -7.46 1.38 9.16
N TYR A 108 -6.40 0.67 8.85
CA TYR A 108 -5.10 0.82 9.50
C TYR A 108 -4.14 1.61 8.60
N LYS A 109 -4.25 2.95 8.66
CA LYS A 109 -3.43 3.91 7.91
C LYS A 109 -2.71 4.83 8.88
N GLU A 110 -1.42 5.08 8.62
CA GLU A 110 -0.57 5.98 9.43
C GLU A 110 -0.69 5.68 10.95
N ILE A 111 -0.51 4.41 11.31
CA ILE A 111 -0.51 3.91 12.69
C ILE A 111 0.91 3.82 13.27
N ASP A 112 1.04 3.92 14.58
CA ASP A 112 2.31 3.69 15.27
C ASP A 112 2.69 2.19 15.32
N TYR A 113 3.93 1.93 15.72
CA TYR A 113 4.48 0.57 15.82
C TYR A 113 3.72 -0.33 16.80
N ASN A 114 3.31 0.20 17.96
CA ASN A 114 2.59 -0.60 18.95
C ASN A 114 1.23 -1.06 18.42
N THR A 115 0.52 -0.15 17.74
CA THR A 115 -0.74 -0.44 17.05
C THR A 115 -0.52 -1.44 15.93
N LEU A 116 0.57 -1.33 15.17
CA LEU A 116 0.95 -2.27 14.12
C LEU A 116 1.10 -3.69 14.69
N MET A 117 1.94 -3.86 15.71
CA MET A 117 2.19 -5.19 16.29
C MET A 117 0.91 -5.81 16.85
N ASN A 118 0.07 -5.00 17.52
CA ASN A 118 -1.21 -5.46 18.03
C ASN A 118 -2.15 -5.94 16.92
N VAL A 119 -2.26 -5.21 15.79
CA VAL A 119 -3.14 -5.62 14.70
C VAL A 119 -2.58 -6.83 13.95
N LEU A 120 -1.27 -6.88 13.66
CA LEU A 120 -0.63 -8.01 12.97
C LEU A 120 -0.83 -9.32 13.75
N ASN A 121 -0.63 -9.28 15.07
CA ASN A 121 -0.91 -10.43 15.94
C ASN A 121 -2.40 -10.80 15.92
N ALA A 122 -3.30 -9.82 16.01
CA ALA A 122 -4.75 -10.06 16.05
C ALA A 122 -5.31 -10.65 14.74
N ILE A 123 -4.70 -10.35 13.59
CA ILE A 123 -5.09 -10.91 12.29
C ILE A 123 -4.33 -12.20 11.95
N GLY A 124 -3.41 -12.65 12.81
CA GLY A 124 -2.59 -13.83 12.57
C GLY A 124 -1.67 -13.68 11.37
N TYR A 125 -1.09 -12.49 11.20
CA TYR A 125 -0.20 -12.19 10.08
C TYR A 125 1.03 -13.11 10.10
N ARG A 126 1.40 -13.61 8.91
CA ARG A 126 2.59 -14.44 8.68
C ARG A 126 3.36 -13.86 7.50
N GLN A 127 4.57 -13.39 7.78
CA GLN A 127 5.48 -12.90 6.77
C GLN A 127 6.00 -14.06 5.89
N TYR A 128 6.23 -13.77 4.61
CA TYR A 128 6.92 -14.67 3.68
C TYR A 128 8.43 -14.74 3.93
#